data_AF-A0AAE1MH41-F1
#
_entry.id   AF-A0AAE1MH41-F1
#
_cell.length_a   1.000
_cell.length_b   1.000
_cell.length_c   1.000
_cell.angle_alpha   90.00
_cell.angle_beta   90.00
_cell.angle_gamma   90.00
#
_symmetry.space_group_name_H-M   'P 1'
#
loop_
_entity.id
_entity.type
_entity.pdbx_description
1 polymer ?
#
loop_
_entity_poly.entity_id
_entity_poly.type
_entity_poly.pdbx_seq_one_letter_code
_entity_poly.pdbx_strand_id
1 'polypeptide(L)'
;MAESSEISVLTLGGKDSPLSSSAVYTAASGRAQLRIDSSALHRLSSGQRLPLASCKHKIIFNDFLTLEDRMAFLVVLLNKLLLSNARCIRALLPELIAEALNSKSQNLRFEEVDVTEDEISVLESSYSSLLGVSAILDHQSAALSALADFAAALSCEASKADVTAFDLMDSGDGHASKEKVGVCSNMKVPLNGSKLTGKVKIESVLKIPVVHEAMRKVLKWFHSKMREELNSRAGKEEAVSVVQFLVTALRDLGECSLARVKTNLASMASNELRSSLEGIFA
;
A
#
# COMPACT_ATOMS: atom_id res chain seq x y z
N MET A 1 11.06 -9.72 -24.73
CA MET A 1 12.01 -8.59 -24.63
C MET A 1 12.05 -8.20 -23.17
N ALA A 2 13.14 -8.52 -22.46
CA ALA A 2 13.29 -8.14 -21.06
C ALA A 2 13.68 -6.66 -21.02
N GLU A 3 12.77 -5.80 -20.55
CA GLU A 3 13.15 -4.44 -20.18
C GLU A 3 14.23 -4.54 -19.10
N SER A 4 15.41 -3.98 -19.36
CA SER A 4 16.36 -3.72 -18.29
C SER A 4 15.67 -2.75 -17.34
N SER A 5 15.21 -3.24 -16.19
CA SER A 5 14.66 -2.39 -15.15
C SER A 5 15.78 -1.45 -14.70
N GLU A 6 15.79 -0.21 -15.21
CA GLU A 6 16.63 0.85 -14.66
C GLU A 6 16.35 0.91 -13.16
N ILE A 7 17.41 0.79 -12.36
CA ILE A 7 17.28 0.94 -10.91
C ILE A 7 16.94 2.40 -10.67
N SER A 8 15.70 2.66 -10.26
CA SER A 8 15.25 4.01 -9.95
C SER A 8 16.02 4.57 -8.75
N VAL A 9 16.25 5.88 -8.69
CA VAL A 9 16.91 6.52 -7.54
C VAL A 9 15.86 7.23 -6.69
N LEU A 10 15.72 6.82 -5.43
CA LEU A 10 14.85 7.48 -4.46
C LEU A 10 15.67 8.44 -3.60
N THR A 11 15.39 9.74 -3.72
CA THR A 11 16.03 10.77 -2.90
C THR A 11 15.14 11.14 -1.71
N LEU A 12 15.68 11.11 -0.49
CA LEU A 12 14.97 11.43 0.75
C LEU A 12 15.49 12.71 1.42
N GLY A 13 14.60 13.44 2.11
CA GLY A 13 14.94 14.60 2.92
C GLY A 13 14.90 15.96 2.19
N GLY A 14 14.68 15.95 0.87
CA GLY A 14 14.46 17.14 0.05
C GLY A 14 13.06 17.74 0.25
N LYS A 15 12.94 19.07 0.12
CA LYS A 15 11.67 19.79 0.35
C LYS A 15 10.61 19.49 -0.73
N ASP A 16 11.06 19.17 -1.94
CA ASP A 16 10.20 18.98 -3.12
C ASP A 16 9.94 17.49 -3.44
N SER A 17 10.40 16.57 -2.58
CA SER A 17 10.33 15.13 -2.79
C SER A 17 9.68 14.41 -1.61
N PRO A 18 8.35 14.56 -1.39
CA PRO A 18 7.66 13.86 -0.33
C PRO A 18 7.66 12.36 -0.59
N LEU A 19 7.83 11.57 0.49
CA LEU A 19 7.79 10.13 0.44
C LEU A 19 6.35 9.66 0.14
N SER A 20 6.19 8.78 -0.84
CA SER A 20 4.92 8.16 -1.19
C SER A 20 4.97 6.66 -0.92
N SER A 21 3.81 6.03 -0.74
CA SER A 21 3.70 4.58 -0.55
C SER A 21 4.31 3.77 -1.70
N SER A 22 4.16 4.26 -2.94
CA SER A 22 4.78 3.65 -4.13
C SER A 22 6.31 3.68 -4.07
N ALA A 23 6.88 4.81 -3.61
CA ALA A 23 8.33 4.93 -3.44
C ALA A 23 8.85 4.01 -2.34
N VAL A 24 8.12 3.89 -1.21
CA VAL A 24 8.44 2.93 -0.14
C VAL A 24 8.42 1.51 -0.69
N TYR A 25 7.37 1.10 -1.39
CA TYR A 25 7.27 -0.23 -1.99
C TYR A 25 8.39 -0.51 -2.99
N THR A 26 8.73 0.46 -3.83
CA THR A 26 9.80 0.32 -4.84
C THR A 26 11.18 0.15 -4.17
N ALA A 27 11.47 0.90 -3.10
CA ALA A 27 12.70 0.75 -2.34
C ALA A 27 12.74 -0.57 -1.56
N ALA A 28 11.63 -0.93 -0.90
CA ALA A 28 11.51 -2.16 -0.10
C ALA A 28 11.65 -3.43 -0.95
N SER A 29 11.14 -3.41 -2.18
CA SER A 29 11.27 -4.49 -3.17
C SER A 29 12.64 -4.52 -3.88
N GLY A 30 13.59 -3.66 -3.48
CA GLY A 30 14.94 -3.61 -4.04
C GLY A 30 15.01 -3.05 -5.47
N ARG A 31 13.96 -2.35 -5.92
CA ARG A 31 13.85 -1.73 -7.25
C ARG A 31 14.27 -0.27 -7.29
N ALA A 32 14.67 0.29 -6.14
CA ALA A 32 15.25 1.61 -6.04
C ALA A 32 16.55 1.60 -5.23
N GLN A 33 17.51 2.44 -5.64
CA GLN A 33 18.66 2.82 -4.83
C GLN A 33 18.31 4.08 -4.04
N LEU A 34 18.68 4.12 -2.77
CA LEU A 34 18.33 5.21 -1.89
C LEU A 34 19.48 6.21 -1.77
N ARG A 35 19.13 7.49 -1.81
CA ARG A 35 20.07 8.61 -1.68
C ARG A 35 19.52 9.63 -0.68
N ILE A 36 20.37 10.11 0.22
CA ILE A 36 20.03 11.25 1.09
C ILE A 36 20.28 12.54 0.31
N ASP A 37 19.31 13.45 0.33
CA ASP A 37 19.44 14.77 -0.28
C ASP A 37 20.60 15.55 0.35
N SER A 38 21.42 16.22 -0.46
CA SER A 38 22.59 16.97 0.02
C SER A 38 22.22 18.11 0.96
N SER A 39 21.05 18.73 0.77
CA SER A 39 20.57 19.77 1.70
C SER A 39 20.21 19.16 3.05
N ALA A 40 19.61 17.98 3.08
CA ALA A 40 19.30 17.26 4.31
C ALA A 40 20.56 16.86 5.05
N LEU A 41 21.57 16.36 4.33
CA LEU A 41 22.86 16.00 4.90
C LEU A 41 23.58 17.23 5.49
N HIS A 42 23.61 18.34 4.75
CA HIS A 42 24.20 19.59 5.24
C HIS A 42 23.49 20.11 6.51
N ARG A 43 22.16 19.98 6.60
CA ARG A 43 21.43 20.32 7.84
C ARG A 43 21.92 19.49 9.03
N LEU A 44 22.09 18.18 8.85
CA LEU A 44 22.58 17.29 9.91
C LEU A 44 24.02 17.61 10.31
N SER A 45 24.92 17.86 9.34
CA SER A 45 26.32 18.20 9.61
C SER A 45 26.49 19.58 10.27
N SER A 46 25.63 20.54 9.96
CA SER A 46 25.67 21.90 10.52
C SER A 46 25.00 22.01 11.91
N GLY A 47 24.26 20.99 12.32
CA GLY A 47 23.39 21.01 13.50
C GLY A 47 24.10 20.83 14.85
N GLN A 48 25.38 20.45 14.87
CA GLN A 48 26.03 19.97 16.09
C GLN A 48 27.00 21.00 16.70
N ARG A 49 26.75 21.41 17.95
CA ARG A 49 27.66 22.27 18.74
C ARG A 49 27.92 21.82 20.18
N LEU A 50 27.25 20.78 20.69
CA LEU A 50 27.43 20.30 22.06
C LEU A 50 27.56 18.76 22.10
N PRO A 51 28.36 18.20 23.01
CA PRO A 51 28.39 16.76 23.25
C PRO A 51 27.07 16.34 23.92
N LEU A 52 26.25 15.57 23.21
CA LEU A 52 25.08 14.90 23.79
C LEU A 52 25.50 13.58 24.43
N ALA A 53 24.91 13.25 25.58
CA ALA A 53 25.00 11.91 26.14
C ALA A 53 24.45 10.89 25.13
N SER A 54 25.15 9.77 24.98
CA SER A 54 24.78 8.69 24.07
C SER A 54 24.82 7.36 24.79
N CYS A 55 23.94 6.44 24.41
CA CYS A 55 23.93 5.07 24.88
C CYS A 55 23.96 4.08 23.72
N LYS A 56 24.35 2.83 24.00
CA LYS A 56 24.32 1.76 23.00
C LYS A 56 22.88 1.33 22.77
N HIS A 57 22.45 1.37 21.52
CA HIS A 57 21.14 0.89 21.11
C HIS A 57 21.25 -0.02 19.89
N LYS A 58 20.35 -1.00 19.82
CA LYS A 58 20.27 -1.94 18.72
C LYS A 58 18.90 -1.81 18.07
N ILE A 59 18.89 -1.59 16.75
CA ILE A 59 17.65 -1.65 15.97
C ILE A 59 17.22 -3.12 15.92
N ILE A 60 16.07 -3.42 16.53
CA ILE A 60 15.49 -4.76 16.59
C ILE A 60 14.33 -4.83 15.61
N PHE A 61 14.29 -5.92 14.84
CA PHE A 61 13.16 -6.26 13.98
C PHE A 61 12.30 -7.30 14.67
N ASN A 62 10.98 -7.18 14.51
CA ASN A 62 10.08 -8.26 14.93
C ASN A 62 10.23 -9.47 14.00
N ASP A 63 10.23 -10.66 14.59
CA ASP A 63 10.49 -11.91 13.85
C ASP A 63 9.42 -12.22 12.79
N PHE A 64 8.19 -11.75 12.99
CA PHE A 64 7.08 -11.95 12.04
C PHE A 64 7.18 -11.06 10.78
N LEU A 65 8.05 -10.05 10.78
CA LEU A 65 8.21 -9.15 9.63
C LEU A 65 9.05 -9.82 8.55
N THR A 66 8.57 -9.77 7.31
CA THR A 66 9.30 -10.22 6.13
C THR A 66 10.49 -9.27 5.86
N LEU A 67 11.40 -9.68 4.97
CA LEU A 67 12.48 -8.79 4.54
C LEU A 67 11.94 -7.50 3.91
N GLU A 68 10.89 -7.59 3.10
CA GLU A 68 10.26 -6.43 2.47
C GLU A 68 9.69 -5.47 3.54
N ASP A 69 9.03 -5.99 4.57
CA ASP A 69 8.51 -5.17 5.68
C ASP A 69 9.64 -4.47 6.46
N ARG A 70 10.75 -5.17 6.70
CA ARG A 70 11.92 -4.61 7.40
C ARG A 70 12.59 -3.51 6.57
N MET A 71 12.67 -3.69 5.25
CA MET A 71 13.18 -2.67 4.34
C MET A 71 12.25 -1.45 4.31
N ALA A 72 10.93 -1.65 4.22
CA ALA A 72 9.97 -0.56 4.27
C ALA A 72 10.04 0.21 5.59
N PHE A 73 10.16 -0.49 6.73
CA PHE A 73 10.41 0.11 8.03
C PHE A 73 11.64 1.02 8.03
N LEU A 74 12.77 0.56 7.50
CA LEU A 74 14.01 1.34 7.44
C LEU A 74 13.88 2.57 6.54
N VAL A 75 13.20 2.46 5.38
CA VAL A 75 12.94 3.60 4.49
C VAL A 75 12.12 4.67 5.21
N VAL A 76 11.05 4.27 5.90
CA VAL A 76 10.21 5.19 6.65
C VAL A 76 10.99 5.80 7.80
N LEU A 77 11.71 4.99 8.59
CA LEU A 77 12.51 5.47 9.72
C LEU A 77 13.56 6.49 9.27
N LEU A 78 14.26 6.22 8.17
CA LEU A 78 15.21 7.15 7.58
C LEU A 78 14.53 8.47 7.22
N ASN A 79 13.38 8.43 6.56
CA ASN A 79 12.63 9.65 6.24
C ASN A 79 12.24 10.43 7.51
N LYS A 80 11.82 9.74 8.58
CA LYS A 80 11.47 10.35 9.87
C LYS A 80 12.68 11.05 10.51
N LEU A 81 13.84 10.39 10.53
CA LEU A 81 15.08 10.97 11.03
C LEU A 81 15.48 12.22 10.24
N LEU A 82 15.31 12.22 8.91
CA LEU A 82 15.63 13.35 8.04
C LEU A 82 14.66 14.53 8.16
N LEU A 83 13.41 14.27 8.56
CA LEU A 83 12.37 15.29 8.80
C LEU A 83 12.43 15.89 10.20
N SER A 84 12.97 15.14 11.16
CA SER A 84 13.20 15.56 12.54
C SER A 84 14.18 16.73 12.63
N ASN A 85 14.19 17.42 13.77
CA ASN A 85 14.99 18.62 13.95
C ASN A 85 16.48 18.29 13.80
N ALA A 86 17.15 18.88 12.80
CA ALA A 86 18.55 18.58 12.47
C ALA A 86 19.55 18.95 13.57
N ARG A 87 19.13 19.69 14.61
CA ARG A 87 19.95 19.96 15.80
C ARG A 87 20.02 18.77 16.77
N CYS A 88 19.15 17.78 16.60
CA CYS A 88 18.91 16.69 17.53
C CYS A 88 19.39 15.34 16.99
N ILE A 89 19.52 15.20 15.66
CA ILE A 89 19.86 13.95 14.98
C ILE A 89 21.24 14.09 14.31
N ARG A 90 22.14 13.13 14.56
CA ARG A 90 23.46 13.09 13.91
C ARG A 90 23.38 12.41 12.54
N ALA A 91 24.32 12.72 11.64
CA ALA A 91 24.37 12.12 10.31
C ALA A 91 24.65 10.61 10.32
N LEU A 92 25.34 10.10 11.36
CA LEU A 92 25.77 8.71 11.47
C LEU A 92 24.62 7.70 11.31
N LEU A 93 23.52 7.88 12.05
CA LEU A 93 22.41 6.93 12.05
C LEU A 93 21.65 6.91 10.70
N PRO A 94 21.25 8.07 10.12
CA PRO A 94 20.71 8.14 8.76
C PRO A 94 21.62 7.51 7.70
N GLU A 95 22.92 7.78 7.73
CA GLU A 95 23.89 7.23 6.76
C GLU A 95 23.98 5.71 6.87
N LEU A 96 24.07 5.17 8.10
CA LEU A 96 24.14 3.74 8.35
C LEU A 96 22.86 3.01 7.89
N ILE A 97 21.68 3.62 8.08
CA ILE A 97 20.42 3.06 7.56
C ILE A 97 20.40 3.10 6.02
N ALA A 98 20.85 4.20 5.41
CA ALA A 98 20.92 4.32 3.95
C ALA A 98 21.89 3.30 3.33
N GLU A 99 23.02 3.04 3.97
CA GLU A 99 23.97 2.00 3.57
C GLU A 99 23.32 0.61 3.66
N ALA A 100 22.67 0.30 4.78
CA ALA A 100 21.96 -0.98 4.96
C ALA A 100 20.92 -1.20 3.86
N LEU A 101 20.10 -0.18 3.55
CA LEU A 101 19.09 -0.23 2.49
C LEU A 101 19.70 -0.46 1.09
N ASN A 102 20.89 0.07 0.83
CA ASN A 102 21.57 -0.08 -0.46
C ASN A 102 22.41 -1.35 -0.58
N SER A 103 22.78 -1.98 0.53
CA SER A 103 23.68 -3.14 0.57
C SER A 103 23.11 -4.42 -0.08
N LYS A 104 21.80 -4.45 -0.37
CA LYS A 104 21.05 -5.63 -0.84
C LYS A 104 21.24 -6.88 0.04
N SER A 105 21.71 -6.71 1.27
CA SER A 105 21.91 -7.81 2.22
C SER A 105 20.56 -8.41 2.62
N GLN A 106 20.43 -9.73 2.53
CA GLN A 106 19.25 -10.44 3.02
C GLN A 106 19.19 -10.50 4.56
N ASN A 107 20.32 -10.23 5.23
CA ASN A 107 20.42 -10.20 6.68
C ASN A 107 20.62 -8.75 7.14
N LEU A 108 19.52 -8.03 7.31
CA LEU A 108 19.50 -6.74 8.00
C LEU A 108 19.83 -6.96 9.48
N ARG A 109 21.11 -6.85 9.83
CA ARG A 109 21.57 -6.90 11.22
C ARG A 109 22.35 -5.63 11.50
N PHE A 110 21.85 -4.86 12.45
CA PHE A 110 22.52 -3.68 12.95
C PHE A 110 23.35 -4.11 14.16
N GLU A 111 24.63 -3.74 14.14
CA GLU A 111 25.45 -3.75 15.35
C GLU A 111 24.94 -2.69 16.33
N GLU A 112 25.43 -2.71 17.57
CA GLU A 112 25.07 -1.69 18.55
C GLU A 112 25.65 -0.32 18.13
N VAL A 113 24.75 0.64 17.93
CA VAL A 113 25.10 2.00 17.54
C VAL A 113 24.93 2.91 18.75
N ASP A 114 25.86 3.84 18.93
CA ASP A 114 25.67 4.90 19.91
C ASP A 114 24.57 5.83 19.42
N VAL A 115 23.50 5.98 20.19
CA VAL A 115 22.36 6.86 19.88
C VAL A 115 22.16 7.90 21.00
N THR A 116 21.66 9.07 20.65
CA THR A 116 21.26 10.11 21.61
C THR A 116 19.81 9.91 22.07
N GLU A 117 19.41 10.55 23.18
CA GLU A 117 18.02 10.56 23.65
C GLU A 117 17.02 11.03 22.59
N ASP A 118 17.40 12.05 21.81
CA ASP A 118 16.56 12.54 20.72
C ASP A 118 16.41 11.52 19.58
N GLU A 119 17.48 10.79 19.26
CA GLU A 119 17.46 9.71 18.25
C GLU A 119 16.59 8.54 18.73
N ILE A 120 16.70 8.15 20.01
CA ILE A 120 15.83 7.14 20.63
C ILE A 120 14.37 7.56 20.57
N SER A 121 14.08 8.82 20.89
CA SER A 121 12.71 9.34 20.83
C SER A 121 12.10 9.15 19.44
N VAL A 122 12.87 9.39 18.36
CA VAL A 122 12.39 9.14 16.99
C VAL A 122 12.24 7.64 16.70
N LEU A 123 13.19 6.81 17.15
CA LEU A 123 13.12 5.35 16.97
C LEU A 123 11.84 4.77 17.59
N GLU A 124 11.48 5.22 18.79
CA GLU A 124 10.33 4.70 19.55
C GLU A 124 8.98 5.33 19.12
N SER A 125 8.96 6.63 18.84
CA SER A 125 7.69 7.37 18.58
C SER A 125 7.30 7.48 17.10
N SER A 126 8.13 7.00 16.18
CA SER A 126 7.88 7.15 14.74
C SER A 126 6.83 6.21 14.17
N TYR A 127 6.50 5.10 14.87
CA TYR A 127 5.67 4.01 14.35
C TYR A 127 6.11 3.51 12.97
N SER A 128 7.41 3.58 12.67
CA SER A 128 7.95 3.33 11.32
C SER A 128 7.66 1.92 10.82
N SER A 129 7.52 0.93 11.72
CA SER A 129 7.23 -0.46 11.35
C SER A 129 5.81 -0.60 10.81
N LEU A 130 4.82 -0.09 11.58
CA LEU A 130 3.43 -0.06 11.18
C LEU A 130 3.24 0.76 9.89
N LEU A 131 3.88 1.93 9.80
CA LEU A 131 3.79 2.80 8.62
C LEU A 131 4.46 2.17 7.40
N GLY A 132 5.57 1.46 7.57
CA GLY A 132 6.25 0.73 6.49
C GLY A 132 5.35 -0.35 5.89
N VAL A 133 4.77 -1.21 6.73
CA VAL A 133 3.80 -2.25 6.29
C VAL A 133 2.56 -1.60 5.67
N SER A 134 2.04 -0.54 6.29
CA SER A 134 0.85 0.17 5.78
C SER A 134 1.09 0.81 4.42
N ALA A 135 2.31 1.29 4.14
CA ALA A 135 2.69 1.83 2.84
C ALA A 135 2.73 0.75 1.75
N ILE A 136 3.23 -0.45 2.07
CA ILE A 136 3.17 -1.60 1.16
C ILE A 136 1.70 -1.94 0.86
N LEU A 137 0.87 -2.04 1.91
CA LEU A 137 -0.56 -2.33 1.77
C LEU A 137 -1.30 -1.27 0.94
N ASP A 138 -1.00 0.01 1.12
CA ASP A 138 -1.58 1.12 0.34
C ASP A 138 -1.30 0.93 -1.16
N HIS A 139 -0.02 0.73 -1.49
CA HIS A 139 0.41 0.54 -2.87
C HIS A 139 -0.25 -0.69 -3.51
N GLN A 140 -0.22 -1.83 -2.83
CA GLN A 140 -0.76 -3.08 -3.36
C GLN A 140 -2.29 -3.06 -3.45
N SER A 141 -2.98 -2.43 -2.51
CA SER A 141 -4.45 -2.39 -2.50
C SER A 141 -5.02 -1.55 -3.63
N ALA A 142 -4.30 -0.50 -4.06
CA ALA A 142 -4.67 0.28 -5.25
C ALA A 142 -4.69 -0.60 -6.52
N ALA A 143 -3.68 -1.45 -6.71
CA ALA A 143 -3.64 -2.40 -7.81
C ALA A 143 -4.72 -3.49 -7.68
N LEU A 144 -4.92 -4.02 -6.46
CA LEU A 144 -5.94 -5.02 -6.18
C LEU A 144 -7.35 -4.52 -6.51
N SER A 145 -7.67 -3.25 -6.21
CA SER A 145 -8.99 -2.68 -6.53
C SER A 145 -9.30 -2.73 -8.03
N ALA A 146 -8.33 -2.42 -8.89
CA ALA A 146 -8.51 -2.47 -10.34
C ALA A 146 -8.65 -3.90 -10.85
N LEU A 147 -7.83 -4.83 -10.33
CA LEU A 147 -7.92 -6.25 -10.64
C LEU A 147 -9.25 -6.86 -10.19
N ALA A 148 -9.77 -6.44 -9.03
CA ALA A 148 -11.05 -6.89 -8.52
C ALA A 148 -12.21 -6.46 -9.41
N ASP A 149 -12.21 -5.23 -9.92
CA ASP A 149 -13.21 -4.77 -10.91
C ASP A 149 -13.16 -5.64 -12.17
N PHE A 150 -11.97 -5.87 -12.70
CA PHE A 150 -11.78 -6.69 -13.90
C PHE A 150 -12.26 -8.13 -13.69
N ALA A 151 -11.88 -8.76 -12.58
CA ALA A 151 -12.33 -10.10 -12.22
C ALA A 151 -13.85 -10.18 -12.00
N ALA A 152 -14.44 -9.13 -11.43
CA ALA A 152 -15.89 -9.03 -11.28
C ALA A 152 -16.58 -8.96 -12.64
N ALA A 153 -16.03 -8.21 -13.60
CA ALA A 153 -16.59 -8.14 -14.96
C ALA A 153 -16.54 -9.50 -15.67
N LEU A 154 -15.40 -10.20 -15.63
CA LEU A 154 -15.30 -11.56 -16.18
C LEU A 154 -16.30 -12.52 -15.51
N SER A 155 -16.54 -12.36 -14.21
CA SER A 155 -17.54 -13.14 -13.48
C SER A 155 -18.95 -12.88 -14.00
N CYS A 156 -19.28 -11.64 -14.37
CA CYS A 156 -20.58 -11.29 -14.97
C CYS A 156 -20.77 -11.98 -16.34
N GLU A 157 -19.72 -12.04 -17.17
CA GLU A 157 -19.79 -12.78 -18.45
C GLU A 157 -19.98 -14.27 -18.24
N ALA A 158 -19.20 -14.88 -17.33
CA ALA A 158 -19.25 -16.30 -17.04
C ALA A 158 -20.65 -16.75 -16.56
N SER A 159 -21.29 -15.95 -15.72
CA SER A 159 -22.64 -16.21 -15.21
C SER A 159 -23.77 -15.72 -16.12
N LYS A 160 -23.44 -15.09 -17.26
CA LYS A 160 -24.42 -14.46 -18.16
C LYS A 160 -25.31 -13.41 -17.48
N ALA A 161 -24.74 -12.73 -16.49
CA ALA A 161 -25.45 -11.82 -15.61
C ALA A 161 -26.04 -10.63 -16.37
N ASP A 162 -27.17 -10.13 -15.89
CA ASP A 162 -27.70 -8.81 -16.20
C ASP A 162 -26.75 -7.74 -15.63
N VAL A 163 -26.24 -6.89 -16.51
CA VAL A 163 -25.20 -5.89 -16.22
C VAL A 163 -25.75 -4.47 -16.17
N THR A 164 -27.08 -4.31 -16.20
CA THR A 164 -27.75 -3.00 -16.09
C THR A 164 -27.47 -2.30 -14.76
N ALA A 165 -27.00 -3.03 -13.74
CA ALA A 165 -26.49 -2.45 -12.49
C ALA A 165 -25.31 -1.48 -12.69
N PHE A 166 -24.64 -1.54 -13.83
CA PHE A 166 -23.53 -0.64 -14.20
C PHE A 166 -23.98 0.53 -15.08
N ASP A 167 -25.28 0.71 -15.33
CA ASP A 167 -25.80 1.82 -16.15
C ASP A 167 -25.85 3.18 -15.44
N LEU A 168 -25.22 3.27 -14.28
CA LEU A 168 -25.04 4.53 -13.58
C LEU A 168 -24.11 5.47 -14.37
N MET A 169 -24.59 6.67 -14.67
CA MET A 169 -23.85 7.77 -15.27
C MET A 169 -23.82 8.97 -14.33
N ASP A 170 -22.78 9.80 -14.43
CA ASP A 170 -22.72 11.08 -13.74
C ASP A 170 -23.65 12.06 -14.46
N SER A 171 -24.78 12.41 -13.84
CA SER A 171 -25.73 13.41 -14.33
C SER A 171 -25.23 14.85 -14.12
N GLY A 172 -24.10 15.06 -13.44
CA GLY A 172 -23.54 16.38 -13.14
C GLY A 172 -24.32 17.17 -12.07
N ASP A 173 -25.35 16.58 -11.48
CA ASP A 173 -26.19 17.19 -10.44
C ASP A 173 -25.60 17.06 -9.02
N GLY A 174 -24.48 16.33 -8.88
CA GLY A 174 -23.78 16.13 -7.61
C GLY A 174 -24.38 15.07 -6.67
N HIS A 175 -25.48 14.41 -7.02
CA HIS A 175 -26.12 13.39 -6.17
C HIS A 175 -25.48 12.00 -6.34
N ALA A 176 -24.86 11.74 -7.50
CA ALA A 176 -24.17 10.49 -7.77
C ALA A 176 -22.77 10.47 -7.12
N SER A 177 -22.46 9.38 -6.42
CA SER A 177 -21.11 9.14 -5.91
C SER A 177 -20.12 8.95 -7.06
N LYS A 178 -19.11 9.82 -7.15
CA LYS A 178 -18.03 9.73 -8.16
C LYS A 178 -17.33 8.38 -8.15
N GLU A 179 -17.14 7.79 -6.97
CA GLU A 179 -16.54 6.46 -6.85
C GLU A 179 -17.42 5.38 -7.46
N LYS A 180 -18.73 5.44 -7.19
CA LYS A 180 -19.70 4.48 -7.73
C LYS A 180 -19.79 4.58 -9.25
N VAL A 181 -19.88 5.80 -9.78
CA VAL A 181 -19.85 6.03 -11.24
C VAL A 181 -18.56 5.50 -11.83
N GLY A 182 -17.42 5.75 -11.18
CA GLY A 182 -16.13 5.22 -11.60
C GLY A 182 -16.06 3.69 -11.61
N VAL A 183 -16.71 3.01 -10.66
CA VAL A 183 -16.83 1.53 -10.67
C VAL A 183 -17.66 1.09 -11.86
N CYS A 184 -18.86 1.64 -12.02
CA CYS A 184 -19.76 1.30 -13.12
C CYS A 184 -19.10 1.51 -14.50
N SER A 185 -18.37 2.62 -14.67
CA SER A 185 -17.61 2.90 -15.89
C SER A 185 -16.51 1.88 -16.14
N ASN A 186 -15.69 1.55 -15.13
CA ASN A 186 -14.63 0.55 -15.27
C ASN A 186 -15.18 -0.85 -15.57
N MET A 187 -16.32 -1.22 -14.97
CA MET A 187 -17.01 -2.47 -15.25
C MET A 187 -17.51 -2.54 -16.68
N LYS A 188 -17.97 -1.42 -17.25
CA LYS A 188 -18.45 -1.37 -18.64
C LYS A 188 -17.35 -1.59 -19.67
N VAL A 189 -16.11 -1.19 -19.40
CA VAL A 189 -14.99 -1.33 -20.36
C VAL A 189 -14.83 -2.76 -20.89
N PRO A 190 -14.65 -3.80 -20.04
CA PRO A 190 -14.55 -5.18 -20.50
C PRO A 190 -15.88 -5.79 -20.94
N LEU A 191 -17.02 -5.29 -20.46
CA LEU A 191 -18.35 -5.86 -20.76
C LEU A 191 -18.95 -5.33 -22.07
N ASN A 192 -18.46 -4.21 -22.58
CA ASN A 192 -19.00 -3.57 -23.76
C ASN A 192 -18.83 -4.47 -25.00
N GLY A 193 -19.92 -4.74 -25.70
CA GLY A 193 -19.94 -5.64 -26.87
C GLY A 193 -19.97 -7.13 -26.53
N SER A 194 -19.95 -7.51 -25.26
CA SER A 194 -20.09 -8.92 -24.85
C SER A 194 -21.46 -9.46 -25.21
N LYS A 195 -21.50 -10.63 -25.86
CA LYS A 195 -22.74 -11.38 -26.16
C LYS A 195 -23.12 -12.36 -25.04
N LEU A 196 -22.31 -12.41 -23.97
CA LEU A 196 -22.47 -13.39 -22.91
C LEU A 196 -23.36 -12.86 -21.78
N THR A 197 -23.49 -11.56 -21.59
CA THR A 197 -24.26 -10.92 -20.52
C THR A 197 -25.75 -10.68 -20.86
N GLY A 198 -26.52 -10.17 -19.90
CA GLY A 198 -27.90 -9.68 -20.09
C GLY A 198 -29.01 -10.71 -19.88
N LYS A 199 -28.70 -11.91 -19.36
CA LYS A 199 -29.66 -13.04 -19.35
C LYS A 199 -30.23 -13.35 -17.98
N VAL A 200 -29.48 -13.11 -16.90
CA VAL A 200 -29.84 -13.58 -15.56
C VAL A 200 -29.60 -12.49 -14.52
N LYS A 201 -30.62 -12.15 -13.73
CA LYS A 201 -30.43 -11.26 -12.57
C LYS A 201 -29.77 -12.03 -11.43
N ILE A 202 -28.62 -11.53 -10.96
CA ILE A 202 -27.81 -12.18 -9.94
C ILE A 202 -27.52 -11.19 -8.81
N GLU A 203 -27.91 -11.53 -7.59
CA GLU A 203 -27.78 -10.64 -6.43
C GLU A 203 -26.32 -10.23 -6.15
N SER A 204 -25.37 -11.16 -6.27
CA SER A 204 -23.94 -10.86 -6.06
C SER A 204 -23.38 -9.89 -7.10
N VAL A 205 -23.98 -9.81 -8.30
CA VAL A 205 -23.63 -8.83 -9.34
C VAL A 205 -24.21 -7.45 -9.02
N LEU A 206 -25.45 -7.39 -8.51
CA LEU A 206 -26.07 -6.13 -8.08
C LEU A 206 -25.30 -5.44 -6.94
N LYS A 207 -24.59 -6.22 -6.11
CA LYS A 207 -23.78 -5.69 -4.98
C LYS A 207 -22.43 -5.11 -5.41
N ILE A 208 -21.91 -5.43 -6.61
CA ILE A 208 -20.59 -5.00 -7.08
C ILE A 208 -20.40 -3.48 -6.95
N PRO A 209 -21.30 -2.61 -7.48
CA PRO A 209 -21.09 -1.18 -7.44
C PRO A 209 -20.97 -0.65 -6.01
N VAL A 210 -21.70 -1.22 -5.05
CA VAL A 210 -21.72 -0.77 -3.65
C VAL A 210 -20.45 -1.19 -2.92
N VAL A 211 -20.06 -2.45 -3.04
CA VAL A 211 -18.87 -2.99 -2.33
C VAL A 211 -17.58 -2.38 -2.88
N HIS A 212 -17.46 -2.30 -4.21
CA HIS A 212 -16.27 -1.75 -4.85
C HIS A 212 -16.19 -0.22 -4.67
N GLU A 213 -17.32 0.48 -4.61
CA GLU A 213 -17.36 1.90 -4.22
C GLU A 213 -16.81 2.10 -2.81
N ALA A 214 -17.28 1.30 -1.83
CA ALA A 214 -16.81 1.39 -0.45
C ALA A 214 -15.30 1.16 -0.36
N MET A 215 -14.78 0.15 -1.07
CA MET A 215 -13.34 -0.10 -1.17
C MET A 215 -12.58 1.10 -1.71
N ARG A 216 -13.02 1.69 -2.83
CA ARG A 216 -12.35 2.87 -3.41
C ARG A 216 -12.35 4.08 -2.49
N LYS A 217 -13.44 4.33 -1.76
CA LYS A 217 -13.51 5.41 -0.77
C LYS A 217 -12.50 5.20 0.35
N VAL A 218 -12.45 3.98 0.91
CA VAL A 218 -11.50 3.62 1.95
C VAL A 218 -10.07 3.77 1.43
N LEU A 219 -9.76 3.31 0.22
CA LEU A 219 -8.43 3.46 -0.36
C LEU A 219 -8.03 4.92 -0.59
N LYS A 220 -8.92 5.77 -1.09
CA LYS A 220 -8.60 7.20 -1.27
C LYS A 220 -8.26 7.87 0.05
N TRP A 221 -9.04 7.57 1.08
CA TRP A 221 -8.78 8.08 2.42
C TRP A 221 -7.48 7.50 3.01
N PHE A 222 -7.28 6.19 2.90
CA PHE A 222 -6.07 5.47 3.34
C PHE A 222 -4.82 6.07 2.69
N HIS A 223 -4.83 6.22 1.36
CA HIS A 223 -3.75 6.79 0.60
C HIS A 223 -3.41 8.23 1.02
N SER A 224 -4.44 9.07 1.22
CA SER A 224 -4.25 10.45 1.69
C SER A 224 -3.61 10.48 3.08
N LYS A 225 -4.12 9.68 4.01
CA LYS A 225 -3.61 9.61 5.38
C LYS A 225 -2.20 9.01 5.43
N MET A 226 -1.91 8.01 4.61
CA MET A 226 -0.55 7.46 4.47
C MET A 226 0.42 8.52 3.97
N ARG A 227 0.03 9.34 2.98
CA ARG A 227 0.89 10.43 2.50
C ARG A 227 1.18 11.46 3.59
N GLU A 228 0.22 11.78 4.45
CA GLU A 228 0.43 12.66 5.60
C GLU A 228 1.37 12.02 6.63
N GLU A 229 1.08 10.79 7.06
CA GLU A 229 1.86 10.10 8.09
C GLU A 229 3.27 9.76 7.62
N LEU A 230 3.51 9.44 6.34
CA LEU A 230 4.86 9.20 5.84
C LEU A 230 5.75 10.45 5.88
N ASN A 231 5.14 11.64 5.80
CA ASN A 231 5.84 12.93 5.71
C ASN A 231 5.73 13.79 6.97
N SER A 232 5.15 13.27 8.06
CA SER A 232 5.14 13.91 9.36
C SER A 232 6.43 13.62 10.15
N ARG A 233 6.79 14.47 11.11
CA ARG A 233 7.97 14.26 11.97
C ARG A 233 7.77 13.16 13.03
N ALA A 234 6.59 13.12 13.63
CA ALA A 234 6.18 12.11 14.60
C ALA A 234 5.05 11.27 14.01
N GLY A 235 5.00 9.98 14.34
CA GLY A 235 3.85 9.15 13.98
C GLY A 235 2.68 9.45 14.93
N LYS A 236 1.46 9.46 14.39
CA LYS A 236 0.24 9.54 15.22
C LYS A 236 -0.33 8.14 15.44
N GLU A 237 -0.87 7.90 16.63
CA GLU A 237 -1.56 6.65 17.00
C GLU A 237 -2.77 6.36 16.10
N GLU A 238 -3.32 7.39 15.44
CA GLU A 238 -4.36 7.30 14.43
C GLU A 238 -4.02 6.34 13.27
N ALA A 239 -2.74 6.05 12.99
CA ALA A 239 -2.33 5.13 11.94
C ALA A 239 -2.94 3.72 12.07
N VAL A 240 -3.18 3.23 13.30
CA VAL A 240 -3.79 1.91 13.54
C VAL A 240 -5.25 1.88 13.08
N SER A 241 -6.01 2.94 13.36
CA SER A 241 -7.42 3.04 12.97
C SER A 241 -7.61 2.97 11.45
N VAL A 242 -6.62 3.48 10.71
CA VAL A 242 -6.64 3.61 9.26
C VAL A 242 -6.54 2.25 8.57
N VAL A 243 -5.72 1.35 9.12
CA VAL A 243 -5.58 -0.04 8.65
C VAL A 243 -6.86 -0.85 8.89
N GLN A 244 -7.57 -0.62 10.00
CA GLN A 244 -8.78 -1.38 10.34
C GLN A 244 -9.90 -1.20 9.30
N PHE A 245 -10.06 0.01 8.77
CA PHE A 245 -11.04 0.28 7.71
C PHE A 245 -10.67 -0.45 6.41
N LEU A 246 -9.38 -0.49 6.06
CA LEU A 246 -8.90 -1.22 4.88
C LEU A 246 -9.17 -2.73 5.02
N VAL A 247 -8.88 -3.32 6.18
CA VAL A 247 -9.16 -4.74 6.46
C VAL A 247 -10.65 -5.06 6.27
N THR A 248 -11.53 -4.19 6.75
CA THR A 248 -12.98 -4.37 6.62
C THR A 248 -13.41 -4.34 5.15
N ALA A 249 -12.96 -3.33 4.40
CA ALA A 249 -13.28 -3.21 2.98
C ALA A 249 -12.72 -4.37 2.14
N LEU A 250 -11.51 -4.86 2.47
CA LEU A 250 -10.92 -6.04 1.82
C LEU A 250 -11.72 -7.32 2.09
N ARG A 251 -12.20 -7.50 3.33
CA ARG A 251 -13.06 -8.64 3.68
C ARG A 251 -14.36 -8.58 2.88
N ASP A 252 -15.03 -7.44 2.85
CA ASP A 252 -16.30 -7.28 2.13
C ASP A 252 -16.11 -7.50 0.61
N LEU A 253 -14.99 -7.02 0.05
CA LEU A 253 -14.60 -7.28 -1.34
C LEU A 253 -14.38 -8.79 -1.60
N GLY A 254 -13.69 -9.46 -0.68
CA GLY A 254 -13.43 -10.90 -0.73
C GLY A 254 -14.72 -11.73 -0.65
N GLU A 255 -15.62 -11.40 0.26
CA GLU A 255 -16.93 -12.04 0.40
C GLU A 255 -17.79 -11.84 -0.86
N CYS A 256 -17.81 -10.62 -1.40
CA CYS A 256 -18.49 -10.32 -2.66
C CYS A 256 -17.92 -11.15 -3.82
N SER A 257 -16.59 -11.30 -3.89
CA SER A 257 -15.94 -12.13 -4.91
C SER A 257 -16.26 -13.61 -4.74
N LEU A 258 -16.19 -14.13 -3.52
CA LEU A 258 -16.51 -15.53 -3.20
C LEU A 258 -17.97 -15.87 -3.56
N ALA A 259 -18.91 -14.96 -3.29
CA ALA A 259 -20.30 -15.13 -3.67
C ALA A 259 -20.46 -15.30 -5.20
N ARG A 260 -19.73 -14.51 -6.01
CA ARG A 260 -19.72 -14.65 -7.47
C ARG A 260 -19.10 -15.96 -7.93
N VAL A 261 -18.00 -16.40 -7.30
CA VAL A 261 -17.40 -17.71 -7.57
C VAL A 261 -18.41 -18.84 -7.37
N LYS A 262 -19.13 -18.85 -6.24
CA LYS A 262 -20.17 -19.84 -5.96
C LYS A 262 -21.29 -19.83 -7.00
N THR A 263 -21.75 -18.65 -7.42
CA THR A 263 -22.77 -18.52 -8.47
C THR A 263 -22.26 -19.06 -9.83
N ASN A 264 -21.03 -18.71 -10.20
CA ASN A 264 -20.42 -19.20 -11.44
C ASN A 264 -20.33 -20.72 -11.44
N LEU A 265 -19.78 -21.33 -10.37
CA LEU A 265 -19.67 -22.79 -10.23
C LEU A 265 -21.04 -23.48 -10.33
N ALA A 266 -22.06 -22.94 -9.66
CA ALA A 266 -23.41 -23.48 -9.71
C ALA A 266 -24.03 -23.44 -11.12
N SER A 267 -23.63 -22.47 -11.96
CA SER A 267 -24.12 -22.32 -13.33
C SER A 267 -23.36 -23.17 -14.37
N MET A 268 -22.30 -23.89 -13.96
CA MET A 268 -21.48 -24.69 -14.88
C MET A 268 -22.21 -25.96 -15.32
N ALA A 269 -22.25 -26.19 -16.63
CA ALA A 269 -22.87 -27.39 -17.20
C ALA A 269 -22.01 -28.66 -17.04
N SER A 270 -20.68 -28.51 -16.99
CA SER A 270 -19.76 -29.64 -16.84
C SER A 270 -19.54 -29.96 -15.37
N ASN A 271 -20.02 -31.15 -14.95
CA ASN A 271 -19.84 -31.64 -13.59
C ASN A 271 -18.37 -31.93 -13.27
N GLU A 272 -17.60 -32.44 -14.24
CA GLU A 272 -16.17 -32.72 -14.09
C GLU A 272 -15.39 -31.43 -13.82
N LEU A 273 -15.60 -30.41 -14.65
CA LEU A 273 -14.94 -29.12 -14.49
C LEU A 273 -15.37 -28.42 -13.20
N ARG A 274 -16.67 -28.50 -12.85
CA ARG A 274 -17.17 -27.97 -11.58
C ARG A 274 -16.47 -28.63 -10.38
N SER A 275 -16.41 -29.96 -10.35
CA SER A 275 -15.76 -30.71 -9.25
C SER A 275 -14.26 -30.42 -9.13
N SER A 276 -13.57 -30.26 -10.26
CA SER A 276 -12.14 -29.90 -10.28
C SER A 276 -11.90 -28.49 -9.73
N LEU A 277 -12.79 -27.53 -10.03
CA LEU A 277 -12.67 -26.16 -9.55
C LEU A 277 -13.10 -26.02 -8.09
N GLU A 278 -14.13 -26.75 -7.65
CA GLU A 278 -14.53 -26.82 -6.25
C GLU A 278 -13.38 -27.31 -5.35
N GLY A 279 -12.57 -28.27 -5.83
CA GLY A 279 -11.38 -28.75 -5.14
C GLY A 279 -10.28 -27.70 -4.91
N ILE A 280 -10.30 -26.56 -5.63
CA ILE A 280 -9.37 -25.43 -5.38
C ILE A 280 -9.80 -24.62 -4.14
N PHE A 281 -11.09 -24.69 -3.77
CA PHE A 281 -11.70 -23.91 -2.70
C PHE A 281 -12.03 -24.74 -1.44
N ALA A 282 -11.69 -26.03 -1.44
CA ALA A 282 -11.87 -26.97 -0.33
C ALA A 282 -10.64 -26.99 0.59
#